data_AF-A0A481MQK7-F1
#
_entry.id   AF-A0A481MQK7-F1
#
_cell.length_a   1.000
_cell.length_b   1.000
_cell.length_c   1.000
_cell.angle_alpha   90.00
_cell.angle_beta   90.00
_cell.angle_gamma   90.00
#
_symmetry.space_group_name_H-M   'P 1'
#
loop_
_entity.id
_entity.type
_entity.pdbx_description
1 polymer ?
#
loop_
_entity_poly.entity_id
_entity_poly.type
_entity_poly.pdbx_seq_one_letter_code
_entity_poly.pdbx_strand_id
1 'polypeptide(L)'
;MKTLLLALAVVAFVCLGSADQQRRKKKPDLHNTYCFQCTAENHWYKCPSAARCTGISNKCYTLYKLDENGGKKWAVKGCAFTCPTAGPGEKVKCCLYNGCNEY
;
A
#
# COMPACT_ATOMS: atom_id res chain seq x y z
N MET A 1 12.74 56.23 -35.11
CA MET A 1 13.20 55.29 -34.07
C MET A 1 12.00 54.87 -33.21
N LYS A 2 11.26 53.80 -33.56
CA LYS A 2 10.13 53.23 -32.82
C LYS A 2 9.53 52.06 -33.62
N THR A 3 10.22 50.93 -33.71
CA THR A 3 9.62 49.69 -34.29
C THR A 3 10.36 48.42 -33.88
N LEU A 4 11.63 48.51 -33.46
CA LEU A 4 12.47 47.33 -33.21
C LEU A 4 12.15 46.54 -31.94
N LEU A 5 11.31 47.05 -31.02
CA LEU A 5 11.05 46.38 -29.74
C LEU A 5 9.90 45.34 -29.78
N LEU A 6 9.05 45.34 -30.81
CA LEU A 6 7.90 44.42 -30.84
C LEU A 6 8.24 43.01 -31.36
N ALA A 7 9.31 42.85 -32.14
CA ALA A 7 9.61 41.57 -32.79
C ALA A 7 10.25 40.52 -31.87
N LEU A 8 10.85 40.94 -30.75
CA LEU A 8 11.57 40.03 -29.83
C LEU A 8 10.68 39.35 -28.79
N ALA A 9 9.47 39.85 -28.54
CA ALA A 9 8.59 39.32 -27.50
C ALA A 9 7.80 38.06 -27.93
N VAL A 10 7.66 37.80 -29.23
CA VAL A 10 6.78 36.72 -29.74
C VAL A 10 7.48 35.36 -29.80
N VAL A 11 8.82 35.33 -29.85
CA VAL A 11 9.58 34.07 -30.08
C VAL A 11 9.81 33.28 -28.78
N ALA A 12 9.71 33.92 -27.61
CA ALA A 12 10.00 33.24 -26.33
C ALA A 12 8.87 32.34 -25.81
N PHE A 13 7.62 32.55 -26.23
CA PHE A 13 6.47 31.82 -25.68
C PHE A 13 6.12 30.52 -26.43
N VAL A 14 6.78 30.24 -27.56
CA VAL A 14 6.49 29.04 -28.38
C VAL A 14 7.28 27.81 -27.91
N CYS A 15 8.19 27.95 -26.95
CA CYS A 15 8.95 26.84 -26.36
C CYS A 15 8.39 26.34 -25.02
N LEU A 16 7.16 26.73 -24.63
CA LEU A 16 6.41 26.04 -23.57
C LEU A 16 5.83 24.73 -24.12
N GLY A 17 6.71 23.89 -24.65
CA GLY A 17 6.43 22.51 -24.99
C GLY A 17 6.16 21.74 -23.71
N SER A 18 4.89 21.73 -23.31
CA SER A 18 4.19 20.72 -22.51
C SER A 18 5.10 19.66 -21.86
N ALA A 19 5.77 20.04 -20.78
CA ALA A 19 6.36 19.10 -19.82
C ALA A 19 5.31 18.58 -18.81
N ASP A 20 4.04 18.70 -19.17
CA ASP A 20 2.93 18.30 -18.34
C ASP A 20 2.26 17.06 -18.92
N GLN A 21 1.89 16.14 -18.02
CA GLN A 21 1.17 14.89 -18.31
C GLN A 21 2.02 13.68 -18.76
N GLN A 22 3.28 13.59 -18.34
CA GLN A 22 3.77 12.28 -17.89
C GLN A 22 3.40 12.06 -16.41
N ARG A 23 2.14 12.32 -16.05
CA ARG A 23 1.42 11.39 -15.20
C ARG A 23 1.32 10.09 -15.99
N ARG A 24 2.44 9.37 -16.10
CA ARG A 24 2.41 7.91 -16.01
C ARG A 24 1.45 7.71 -14.85
N LYS A 25 0.24 7.21 -15.12
CA LYS A 25 -0.49 6.43 -14.15
C LYS A 25 0.53 5.37 -13.78
N LYS A 26 1.36 5.66 -12.76
CA LYS A 26 2.24 4.70 -12.14
C LYS A 26 1.22 3.67 -11.77
N LYS A 27 1.15 2.56 -12.53
CA LYS A 27 0.31 1.42 -12.15
C LYS A 27 0.59 1.30 -10.66
N PRO A 28 -0.43 1.44 -9.78
CA PRO A 28 -0.18 1.31 -8.35
C PRO A 28 0.67 0.07 -8.24
N ASP A 29 1.88 0.26 -7.70
CA ASP A 29 2.91 -0.75 -7.74
C ASP A 29 2.37 -1.90 -6.91
N LEU A 30 1.65 -2.80 -7.58
CA LEU A 30 0.76 -3.77 -6.95
C LEU A 30 1.59 -4.72 -6.09
N HIS A 31 2.91 -4.71 -6.30
CA HIS A 31 3.92 -5.54 -5.66
C HIS A 31 4.66 -4.81 -4.52
N ASN A 32 4.27 -3.57 -4.20
CA ASN A 32 4.88 -2.79 -3.14
C ASN A 32 3.94 -2.61 -1.94
N THR A 33 3.20 -3.67 -1.62
CA THR A 33 2.41 -3.74 -0.40
C THR A 33 3.31 -4.16 0.76
N TYR A 34 3.24 -3.44 1.87
CA TYR A 34 3.94 -3.76 3.10
C TYR A 34 2.93 -4.12 4.18
N CYS A 35 3.12 -5.25 4.86
CA CYS A 35 2.23 -5.71 5.92
C CYS A 35 3.04 -6.23 7.11
N PHE A 36 2.45 -6.18 8.30
CA PHE A 36 2.96 -6.92 9.44
C PHE A 36 2.78 -8.41 9.17
N GLN A 37 3.85 -9.19 9.36
CA GLN A 37 3.94 -10.62 9.02
C GLN A 37 4.48 -11.40 10.22
N CYS A 38 3.57 -11.80 11.12
CA CYS A 38 3.93 -12.43 12.39
C CYS A 38 2.77 -13.23 13.00
N THR A 39 3.10 -14.04 14.00
CA THR A 39 2.13 -14.70 14.88
C THR A 39 2.10 -14.02 16.24
N ALA A 40 1.05 -14.25 17.03
CA ALA A 40 0.96 -13.75 18.40
C ALA A 40 2.16 -14.17 19.26
N GLU A 41 2.63 -15.40 19.07
CA GLU A 41 3.79 -15.99 19.77
C GLU A 41 5.11 -15.26 19.45
N ASN A 42 5.28 -14.82 18.21
CA ASN A 42 6.56 -14.34 17.70
C ASN A 42 6.60 -12.83 17.48
N HIS A 43 5.59 -12.12 17.99
CA HIS A 43 5.35 -10.74 17.61
C HIS A 43 6.47 -9.79 18.04
N TRP A 44 7.08 -10.06 19.20
CA TRP A 44 8.12 -9.22 19.78
C TRP A 44 9.36 -9.07 18.88
N TYR A 45 9.67 -10.09 18.08
CA TYR A 45 10.88 -10.09 17.24
C TYR A 45 10.59 -10.19 15.74
N LYS A 46 9.42 -10.68 15.31
CA LYS A 46 9.01 -10.71 13.90
C LYS A 46 8.03 -9.61 13.49
N CYS A 47 7.46 -8.86 14.44
CA CYS A 47 6.49 -7.79 14.16
C CYS A 47 6.90 -6.36 14.59
N PRO A 48 8.18 -5.96 14.70
CA PRO A 48 8.52 -4.58 15.02
C PRO A 48 8.20 -3.61 13.87
N SER A 49 8.08 -4.11 12.64
CA SER A 49 7.77 -3.30 11.45
C SER A 49 7.09 -4.12 10.36
N ALA A 50 6.38 -3.43 9.46
CA ALA A 50 5.80 -4.04 8.28
C ALA A 50 6.89 -4.44 7.27
N ALA A 51 6.80 -5.66 6.75
CA ALA A 51 7.71 -6.19 5.74
C ALA A 51 7.03 -6.23 4.37
N ARG A 52 7.83 -6.16 3.30
CA ARG A 52 7.32 -6.24 1.92
C ARG A 52 6.64 -7.59 1.70
N CYS A 53 5.45 -7.57 1.10
CA CYS A 53 4.78 -8.79 0.66
C CYS A 53 5.55 -9.44 -0.49
N THR A 54 5.54 -10.77 -0.53
CA THR A 54 6.25 -11.54 -1.56
C THR A 54 5.31 -12.06 -2.63
N GLY A 55 5.85 -12.30 -3.83
CA GLY A 55 5.10 -12.81 -4.98
C GLY A 55 4.00 -11.84 -5.41
N ILE A 56 2.80 -12.38 -5.66
CA ILE A 56 1.62 -11.62 -6.11
C ILE A 56 0.79 -11.04 -4.95
N SER A 57 1.15 -11.30 -3.69
CA SER A 57 0.36 -10.90 -2.53
C SER A 57 0.32 -9.39 -2.38
N ASN A 58 -0.89 -8.81 -2.36
CA ASN A 58 -1.12 -7.37 -2.38
C ASN A 58 -2.17 -6.89 -1.37
N LYS A 59 -2.54 -7.74 -0.40
CA LYS A 59 -3.45 -7.41 0.70
C LYS A 59 -2.79 -7.78 2.01
N CYS A 60 -3.05 -7.00 3.05
CA CYS A 60 -2.75 -7.42 4.41
C CYS A 60 -3.96 -8.11 5.02
N TYR A 61 -3.72 -9.05 5.93
CA TYR A 61 -4.76 -9.65 6.75
C TYR A 61 -4.34 -9.76 8.21
N THR A 62 -5.35 -9.82 9.09
CA THR A 62 -5.25 -10.25 10.48
C THR A 62 -6.27 -11.37 10.70
N LEU A 63 -5.81 -12.51 11.18
CA LEU A 63 -6.64 -13.62 11.64
C LEU A 63 -6.80 -13.53 13.15
N TYR A 64 -8.03 -13.61 13.62
CA TYR A 64 -8.41 -13.63 15.02
C TYR A 64 -9.01 -14.99 15.36
N LYS A 65 -8.69 -15.49 16.54
CA LYS A 65 -9.31 -16.69 17.13
C LYS A 65 -10.12 -16.29 18.35
N LEU A 66 -11.22 -17.01 18.57
CA LEU A 66 -11.94 -16.95 19.83
C LEU A 66 -11.13 -17.69 20.89
N ASP A 67 -10.98 -17.09 22.07
CA ASP A 67 -10.51 -17.79 23.26
C ASP A 67 -11.67 -18.54 23.95
N GLU A 68 -11.34 -19.31 24.98
CA GLU A 68 -12.30 -20.13 25.74
C GLU A 68 -13.45 -19.32 26.38
N ASN A 69 -13.25 -18.01 26.56
CA ASN A 69 -14.24 -17.08 27.12
C ASN A 69 -14.99 -16.29 26.02
N GLY A 70 -14.81 -16.64 24.74
CA GLY A 70 -15.41 -15.93 23.60
C GLY A 70 -14.74 -14.59 23.26
N GLY A 71 -13.63 -14.25 23.93
CA GLY A 71 -12.80 -13.10 23.63
C GLY A 71 -12.07 -13.28 22.30
N LYS A 72 -12.00 -12.22 21.49
CA LYS A 72 -11.30 -12.25 20.19
C LYS A 72 -9.85 -11.81 20.39
N LYS A 73 -8.90 -12.72 20.13
CA LYS A 73 -7.47 -12.40 20.12
C LYS A 73 -6.92 -12.60 18.72
N TRP A 74 -6.07 -11.67 18.28
CA TRP A 74 -5.39 -11.85 17.00
C TRP A 74 -4.36 -12.99 17.15
N ALA A 75 -4.23 -13.81 16.11
CA ALA A 75 -3.34 -14.97 16.10
C ALA A 75 -2.26 -14.84 15.02
N VAL A 76 -2.61 -14.29 13.85
CA VAL A 76 -1.70 -14.15 12.71
C VAL A 76 -1.95 -12.82 12.00
N LYS A 77 -0.86 -12.16 11.59
CA LYS A 77 -0.84 -11.03 10.65
C LYS A 77 -0.03 -11.44 9.44
N GLY A 78 -0.46 -11.10 8.22
CA GLY A 78 0.29 -11.48 7.03
C GLY A 78 -0.14 -10.81 5.74
N CYS A 79 0.51 -11.22 4.65
CA CYS A 79 0.17 -10.84 3.28
C CYS A 79 -0.64 -11.94 2.60
N ALA A 80 -1.58 -11.56 1.74
CA ALA A 80 -2.29 -12.50 0.89
C ALA A 80 -2.69 -11.86 -0.45
N PHE A 81 -2.81 -12.66 -1.50
CA PHE A 81 -3.39 -12.20 -2.78
C PHE A 81 -4.92 -12.08 -2.68
N THR A 82 -5.56 -13.09 -2.13
CA THR A 82 -7.00 -13.12 -1.83
C THR A 82 -7.17 -13.06 -0.32
N CYS A 83 -8.21 -12.34 0.16
CA CYS A 83 -8.49 -12.32 1.59
C CYS A 83 -8.76 -13.74 2.09
N PRO A 84 -8.04 -14.26 3.10
CA PRO A 84 -8.26 -15.61 3.60
C PRO A 84 -9.70 -15.81 4.08
N THR A 85 -10.23 -17.01 3.86
CA THR A 85 -11.55 -17.38 4.41
C THR A 85 -11.35 -17.85 5.85
N ALA A 86 -12.16 -17.32 6.77
CA ALA A 86 -12.10 -17.71 8.17
C ALA A 86 -12.67 -19.13 8.38
N GLY A 87 -11.99 -19.96 9.17
CA GLY A 87 -12.52 -21.24 9.62
C GLY A 87 -13.53 -21.11 10.77
N PRO A 88 -14.07 -22.24 11.26
CA PRO A 88 -14.91 -22.25 12.46
C PRO A 88 -14.17 -21.65 13.67
N GLY A 89 -14.82 -20.71 14.36
CA GLY A 89 -14.23 -20.02 15.52
C GLY A 89 -13.18 -18.96 15.18
N GLU A 90 -12.98 -18.66 13.89
CA GLU A 90 -12.03 -17.65 13.43
C GLU A 90 -12.74 -16.43 12.85
N LYS A 91 -12.02 -15.31 12.80
CA LYS A 91 -12.43 -14.12 12.05
C LYS A 91 -11.23 -13.60 11.29
N VAL A 92 -11.41 -13.23 10.03
CA VAL A 92 -10.37 -12.59 9.22
C VAL A 92 -10.78 -11.15 8.90
N LYS A 93 -9.83 -10.21 9.05
CA LYS A 93 -9.95 -8.82 8.59
C LYS A 93 -8.86 -8.57 7.56
N CYS A 94 -9.23 -8.06 6.39
CA CYS A 94 -8.30 -7.71 5.32
C CYS A 94 -8.35 -6.21 5.00
N CYS A 95 -7.23 -5.70 4.48
CA CYS A 95 -7.09 -4.30 4.09
C CYS A 95 -6.02 -4.16 2.99
N LEU A 96 -5.99 -3.00 2.31
CA LEU A 96 -5.28 -2.82 1.04
C LEU A 96 -4.15 -1.78 1.07
N TYR A 97 -3.97 -1.05 2.18
CA TYR A 97 -2.94 -0.01 2.29
C TYR A 97 -1.75 -0.51 3.13
N ASN A 98 -0.59 0.11 2.93
CA ASN A 98 0.64 -0.30 3.61
C ASN A 98 0.49 -0.20 5.14
N GLY A 99 0.90 -1.25 5.84
CA GLY A 99 0.87 -1.34 7.30
C GLY A 99 -0.53 -1.43 7.91
N CYS A 100 -1.58 -1.59 7.11
CA CYS A 100 -2.97 -1.51 7.60
C CYS A 100 -3.37 -2.56 8.64
N ASN A 101 -2.56 -3.60 8.81
CA ASN A 101 -2.77 -4.67 9.78
C ASN A 101 -1.87 -4.54 11.03
N GLU A 102 -1.37 -3.35 11.36
CA GLU A 102 -0.58 -3.10 12.57
C GLU A 102 -1.32 -3.52 13.85
N TYR A 103 -2.56 -3.06 14.02
CA TYR A 103 -3.40 -3.32 15.20
C TYR A 103 -4.39 -4.46 14.96
#